data_AF-A0A2V9ZDT7-F1
#
_entry.id   AF-A0A2V9ZDT7-F1
#
_cell.length_a   1.000
_cell.length_b   1.000
_cell.length_c   1.000
_cell.angle_alpha   90.00
_cell.angle_beta   90.00
_cell.angle_gamma   90.00
#
_symmetry.space_group_name_H-M   'P 1'
#
loop_
_entity.id
_entity.type
_entity.pdbx_description
1 polymer ?
#
loop_
_entity_poly.entity_id
_entity_poly.type
_entity_poly.pdbx_seq_one_letter_code
_entity_poly.pdbx_strand_id
1 'polypeptide(L)'
;MTAENYLDAADVLMSMNEFQLAQKFFQRAQSAGADDLTVAIGMANAHLAMGETRDAETLLASVPDDSGKDQSYDYLVSMANVYRQKQDTFRALSNYARASSLIPDDEAAQRAQFELADEEGRQVLSNLSVASQFSLQPIFEDENIYEMDARLRG
;
A
#
# COMPACT_ATOMS: atom_id res chain seq x y z
N MET A 1 -21.36 -24.76 -6.42
CA MET A 1 -20.60 -23.54 -6.05
C MET A 1 -20.45 -22.69 -7.28
N THR A 2 -20.66 -21.38 -7.16
CA THR A 2 -20.49 -20.39 -8.24
C THR A 2 -19.06 -19.85 -8.24
N ALA A 3 -18.69 -19.11 -9.30
CA ALA A 3 -17.45 -18.34 -9.35
C ALA A 3 -17.31 -17.42 -8.12
N GLU A 4 -18.37 -16.67 -7.80
CA GLU A 4 -18.43 -15.79 -6.63
C GLU A 4 -18.14 -16.52 -5.32
N ASN A 5 -18.77 -17.68 -5.08
CA ASN A 5 -18.52 -18.45 -3.86
C ASN A 5 -17.06 -18.90 -3.73
N TYR A 6 -16.34 -19.07 -4.84
CA TYR A 6 -14.92 -19.40 -4.81
C TYR A 6 -14.05 -18.16 -4.56
N LEU A 7 -14.42 -16.99 -5.09
CA LEU A 7 -13.75 -15.71 -4.80
C LEU A 7 -13.89 -15.35 -3.32
N ASP A 8 -15.12 -15.36 -2.78
CA ASP A 8 -15.39 -15.10 -1.36
C ASP A 8 -14.56 -16.02 -0.44
N ALA A 9 -14.52 -17.31 -0.78
CA ALA A 9 -13.73 -18.27 -0.03
C ALA A 9 -12.23 -17.99 -0.13
N ALA A 10 -11.73 -17.59 -1.32
CA ALA A 10 -10.34 -17.21 -1.49
C ALA A 10 -9.97 -15.98 -0.66
N ASP A 11 -10.84 -14.97 -0.59
CA ASP A 11 -10.62 -13.75 0.20
C ASP A 11 -10.61 -14.04 1.71
N VAL A 12 -11.51 -14.90 2.18
CA VAL A 12 -11.47 -15.40 3.57
C VAL A 12 -10.14 -16.11 3.84
N LEU A 13 -9.69 -16.97 2.93
CA LEU A 13 -8.42 -17.68 3.08
C LEU A 13 -7.21 -16.73 3.07
N MET A 14 -7.24 -15.68 2.25
CA MET A 14 -6.24 -14.60 2.26
C MET A 14 -6.16 -13.96 3.65
N SER A 15 -7.31 -13.64 4.25
CA SER A 15 -7.37 -13.05 5.61
C SER A 15 -6.85 -13.99 6.71
N MET A 16 -6.92 -15.30 6.48
CA MET A 16 -6.40 -16.34 7.38
C MET A 16 -4.91 -16.63 7.16
N ASN A 17 -4.26 -15.96 6.21
CA ASN A 17 -2.90 -16.24 5.75
C ASN A 17 -2.72 -17.62 5.09
N GLU A 18 -3.80 -18.22 4.59
CA GLU A 18 -3.82 -19.50 3.90
C GLU A 18 -3.60 -19.30 2.39
N PHE A 19 -2.52 -18.61 2.02
CA PHE A 19 -2.29 -18.06 0.66
C PHE A 19 -2.28 -19.13 -0.44
N GLN A 20 -1.63 -20.27 -0.18
CA GLN A 20 -1.60 -21.39 -1.15
C GLN A 20 -2.98 -22.00 -1.36
N LEU A 21 -3.82 -22.01 -0.32
CA LEU A 21 -5.20 -22.49 -0.45
C LEU A 21 -6.06 -21.45 -1.16
N ALA A 22 -5.87 -20.15 -0.86
CA ALA A 22 -6.52 -19.06 -1.58
C ALA A 22 -6.25 -19.14 -3.10
N GLN A 23 -5.01 -19.37 -3.52
CA GLN A 23 -4.67 -19.57 -4.95
C GLN A 23 -5.46 -20.71 -5.61
N LYS A 24 -5.64 -21.84 -4.91
CA LYS A 24 -6.47 -22.95 -5.43
C LYS A 24 -7.92 -22.55 -5.58
N PHE A 25 -8.44 -21.68 -4.70
CA PHE A 25 -9.80 -21.18 -4.79
C PHE A 25 -9.96 -20.13 -5.88
N PHE A 26 -9.01 -19.23 -6.08
CA PHE A 26 -8.97 -18.35 -7.26
C PHE A 26 -8.95 -19.13 -8.57
N GLN A 27 -8.15 -20.21 -8.66
CA GLN A 27 -8.13 -21.08 -9.85
C GLN A 27 -9.49 -21.77 -10.10
N ARG A 28 -10.17 -22.18 -9.03
CA ARG A 28 -11.54 -22.73 -9.12
C ARG A 28 -12.55 -21.67 -9.54
N ALA A 29 -12.41 -20.43 -9.05
CA ALA A 29 -13.24 -19.30 -9.48
C ALA A 29 -13.07 -19.04 -10.97
N GLN A 30 -11.83 -19.00 -11.46
CA GLN A 30 -11.53 -18.86 -12.89
C GLN A 30 -12.17 -19.99 -13.72
N SER A 31 -12.01 -21.24 -13.27
CA SER A 31 -12.61 -22.41 -13.93
C SER A 31 -14.15 -22.37 -13.94
N ALA A 32 -14.74 -21.65 -12.98
CA ALA A 32 -16.17 -21.41 -12.88
C ALA A 32 -16.64 -20.15 -13.62
N GLY A 33 -15.75 -19.44 -14.33
CA GLY A 33 -16.06 -18.27 -15.15
C GLY A 33 -15.96 -16.92 -14.43
N ALA A 34 -15.17 -16.82 -13.35
CA ALA A 34 -14.82 -15.52 -12.78
C ALA A 34 -14.08 -14.63 -13.79
N ASP A 35 -14.21 -13.33 -13.61
CA ASP A 35 -13.47 -12.33 -14.40
C ASP A 35 -11.94 -12.51 -14.25
N ASP A 36 -11.23 -12.51 -15.38
CA ASP A 36 -9.79 -12.81 -15.42
C ASP A 36 -8.95 -11.76 -14.68
N LEU A 37 -9.34 -10.48 -14.74
CA LEU A 37 -8.65 -9.41 -14.03
C LEU A 37 -8.79 -9.60 -12.51
N THR A 38 -9.99 -9.90 -12.04
CA THR A 38 -10.29 -10.16 -10.63
C THR A 38 -9.47 -11.34 -10.09
N VAL A 39 -9.43 -12.45 -10.83
CA VAL A 39 -8.63 -13.63 -10.48
C VAL A 39 -7.14 -13.29 -10.46
N ALA A 40 -6.63 -12.58 -11.47
CA ALA A 40 -5.22 -12.21 -11.57
C ALA A 40 -4.77 -11.34 -10.40
N ILE A 41 -5.59 -10.36 -10.00
CA ILE A 41 -5.35 -9.51 -8.82
C ILE A 41 -5.27 -10.36 -7.54
N GLY A 42 -6.27 -11.21 -7.30
CA GLY A 42 -6.31 -12.06 -6.11
C GLY A 42 -5.11 -13.00 -6.00
N MET A 43 -4.77 -13.68 -7.10
CA MET A 43 -3.60 -14.55 -7.16
C MET A 43 -2.29 -13.79 -7.01
N ALA A 44 -2.16 -12.59 -7.59
CA ALA A 44 -0.97 -11.76 -7.45
C ALA A 44 -0.78 -11.28 -6.00
N ASN A 45 -1.86 -10.92 -5.31
CA ASN A 45 -1.82 -10.56 -3.90
C ASN A 45 -1.40 -11.75 -3.02
N ALA A 46 -1.84 -12.98 -3.35
CA ALA A 46 -1.36 -14.19 -2.69
C ALA A 46 0.14 -14.40 -2.90
N HIS A 47 0.64 -14.24 -4.13
CA HIS A 47 2.08 -14.29 -4.44
C HIS A 47 2.87 -13.23 -3.64
N LEU A 48 2.40 -11.98 -3.61
CA LEU A 48 3.03 -10.91 -2.84
C LEU A 48 3.11 -11.21 -1.34
N ALA A 49 2.05 -11.80 -0.77
CA ALA A 49 2.02 -12.20 0.64
C ALA A 49 3.01 -13.32 0.95
N MET A 50 3.34 -14.17 -0.03
CA MET A 50 4.37 -15.21 0.08
C MET A 50 5.78 -14.73 -0.27
N GLY A 51 5.96 -13.45 -0.66
CA GLY A 51 7.24 -12.89 -1.10
C GLY A 51 7.62 -13.26 -2.53
N GLU A 52 6.69 -13.82 -3.31
CA GLU A 52 6.87 -14.26 -4.70
C GLU A 52 6.64 -13.09 -5.66
N THR A 53 7.35 -11.97 -5.44
CA THR A 53 7.10 -10.69 -6.12
C THR A 53 7.19 -10.78 -7.65
N ARG A 54 8.08 -11.63 -8.17
CA ARG A 54 8.26 -11.84 -9.61
C ARG A 54 7.05 -12.53 -10.25
N ASP A 55 6.46 -13.48 -9.55
CA ASP A 55 5.30 -14.21 -10.04
C ASP A 55 4.06 -13.30 -10.03
N ALA A 56 3.91 -12.49 -8.98
CA ALA A 56 2.90 -11.44 -8.92
C ALA A 56 3.01 -10.44 -10.09
N GLU A 57 4.21 -9.93 -10.38
CA GLU A 57 4.45 -9.03 -11.50
C GLU A 57 4.11 -9.67 -12.84
N THR A 58 4.57 -10.92 -13.05
CA THR A 58 4.33 -11.66 -14.29
C THR A 58 2.83 -11.86 -14.53
N LEU A 59 2.10 -12.21 -13.47
CA LEU A 59 0.67 -12.43 -13.54
C LEU A 59 -0.09 -11.14 -13.88
N LEU A 60 0.17 -10.04 -13.16
CA LEU A 60 -0.48 -8.75 -13.41
C LEU A 60 -0.10 -8.15 -14.77
N ALA A 61 1.12 -8.38 -15.25
CA ALA A 61 1.57 -7.93 -16.57
C ALA A 61 0.94 -8.73 -17.73
N SER A 62 0.50 -9.97 -17.47
CA SER A 62 -0.16 -10.82 -18.47
C SER A 62 -1.61 -10.45 -18.74
N VAL A 63 -2.22 -9.62 -17.87
CA VAL A 63 -3.58 -9.13 -18.05
C VAL A 63 -3.64 -8.23 -19.31
N PRO A 64 -4.55 -8.50 -20.27
CA PRO A 64 -4.70 -7.72 -21.50
C PRO A 64 -4.97 -6.23 -21.25
N ASP A 65 -4.50 -5.35 -22.13
CA ASP A 65 -4.69 -3.89 -21.98
C ASP A 65 -6.16 -3.45 -22.13
N ASP A 66 -6.97 -4.20 -22.87
CA ASP A 66 -8.40 -3.94 -23.10
C ASP A 66 -9.31 -4.44 -21.97
N SER A 67 -8.75 -5.07 -20.93
CA SER A 67 -9.48 -5.55 -19.74
C SER A 67 -9.99 -4.43 -18.81
N GLY A 68 -9.60 -3.18 -19.06
CA GLY A 68 -9.89 -2.07 -18.14
C GLY A 68 -8.99 -2.04 -16.90
N LYS A 69 -7.91 -2.85 -16.84
CA LYS A 69 -6.94 -2.90 -15.72
C LYS A 69 -6.45 -1.51 -15.29
N ASP A 70 -6.26 -0.62 -16.25
CA ASP A 70 -5.78 0.75 -16.08
C ASP A 70 -6.77 1.69 -15.38
N GLN A 71 -8.02 1.25 -15.22
CA GLN A 71 -9.11 1.91 -14.50
C GLN A 71 -9.55 1.10 -13.26
N SER A 72 -8.89 -0.02 -12.98
CA SER A 72 -9.15 -0.81 -11.78
C SER A 72 -8.27 -0.30 -10.64
N TYR A 73 -8.92 0.16 -9.58
CA TYR A 73 -8.25 0.56 -8.34
C TYR A 73 -7.38 -0.57 -7.78
N ASP A 74 -7.95 -1.76 -7.65
CA ASP A 74 -7.28 -2.93 -7.08
C ASP A 74 -6.07 -3.34 -7.91
N TYR A 75 -6.17 -3.30 -9.25
CA TYR A 75 -5.03 -3.57 -10.13
C TYR A 75 -3.87 -2.61 -9.88
N LEU A 76 -4.15 -1.31 -9.82
CA LEU A 76 -3.15 -0.27 -9.60
C LEU A 76 -2.49 -0.41 -8.22
N VAL A 77 -3.27 -0.71 -7.18
CA VAL A 77 -2.75 -0.98 -5.83
C VAL A 77 -1.86 -2.23 -5.82
N SER A 78 -2.29 -3.32 -6.46
CA SER A 78 -1.48 -4.54 -6.56
C SER A 78 -0.17 -4.32 -7.32
N MET A 79 -0.20 -3.59 -8.44
CA MET A 79 1.03 -3.20 -9.17
C MET A 79 1.92 -2.27 -8.34
N ALA A 80 1.35 -1.33 -7.60
CA ALA A 80 2.11 -0.48 -6.69
C ALA A 80 2.83 -1.30 -5.61
N ASN A 81 2.16 -2.31 -5.04
CA ASN A 81 2.74 -3.22 -4.07
C ASN A 81 3.86 -4.09 -4.65
N VAL A 82 3.72 -4.58 -5.89
CA VAL A 82 4.80 -5.25 -6.63
C VAL A 82 6.01 -4.34 -6.71
N TYR A 83 5.84 -3.11 -7.18
CA TYR A 83 6.95 -2.16 -7.33
C TYR A 83 7.57 -1.78 -5.98
N ARG A 84 6.76 -1.63 -4.92
CA ARG A 84 7.24 -1.36 -3.57
C ARG A 84 8.12 -2.50 -3.04
N GLN A 85 7.70 -3.76 -3.19
CA GLN A 85 8.54 -4.92 -2.79
C GLN A 85 9.84 -5.01 -3.62
N LYS A 86 9.81 -4.58 -4.89
CA LYS A 86 11.01 -4.48 -5.75
C LYS A 86 11.89 -3.26 -5.45
N GLN A 87 11.49 -2.38 -4.53
CA GLN A 87 12.15 -1.08 -4.27
C GLN A 87 12.19 -0.17 -5.51
N ASP A 88 11.25 -0.34 -6.45
CA ASP A 88 11.03 0.59 -7.57
C ASP A 88 10.04 1.66 -7.13
N THR A 89 10.51 2.56 -6.26
CA THR A 89 9.65 3.51 -5.57
C THR A 89 8.97 4.49 -6.53
N PHE A 90 9.65 4.86 -7.62
CA PHE A 90 9.05 5.75 -8.62
C PHE A 90 7.79 5.14 -9.23
N ARG A 91 7.85 3.88 -9.69
CA ARG A 91 6.67 3.22 -10.26
C ARG A 91 5.62 2.90 -9.21
N ALA A 92 6.02 2.56 -7.99
CA ALA A 92 5.08 2.35 -6.89
C ALA A 92 4.26 3.62 -6.59
N LEU A 93 4.91 4.77 -6.40
CA LEU A 93 4.25 6.05 -6.15
C LEU A 93 3.33 6.46 -7.29
N SER A 94 3.76 6.28 -8.54
CA SER A 94 2.94 6.58 -9.73
C SER A 94 1.65 5.76 -9.75
N ASN A 95 1.73 4.46 -9.44
CA ASN A 95 0.55 3.59 -9.38
C ASN A 95 -0.38 3.94 -8.21
N TYR A 96 0.16 4.19 -7.01
CA TYR A 96 -0.66 4.63 -5.87
C TYR A 96 -1.35 5.97 -6.13
N ALA A 97 -0.67 6.93 -6.76
CA ALA A 97 -1.27 8.22 -7.11
C ALA A 97 -2.41 8.05 -8.12
N ARG A 98 -2.23 7.19 -9.13
CA ARG A 98 -3.28 6.86 -10.08
C ARG A 98 -4.47 6.18 -9.40
N ALA A 99 -4.22 5.21 -8.52
CA ALA A 99 -5.27 4.54 -7.74
C ALA A 99 -6.07 5.55 -6.89
N SER A 100 -5.37 6.42 -6.15
CA SER A 100 -5.99 7.47 -5.32
C SER A 100 -6.82 8.46 -6.15
N SER A 101 -6.48 8.69 -7.42
CA SER A 101 -7.28 9.54 -8.31
C SER A 101 -8.59 8.90 -8.77
N LEU A 102 -8.69 7.56 -8.74
CA LEU A 102 -9.92 6.83 -9.10
C LEU A 102 -10.93 6.81 -7.97
N ILE A 103 -10.46 6.71 -6.72
CA ILE A 103 -11.30 6.71 -5.52
C ILE A 103 -10.72 7.73 -4.52
N PRO A 104 -11.02 9.04 -4.69
CA PRO A 104 -10.42 10.10 -3.88
C PRO A 104 -10.72 10.02 -2.39
N ASP A 105 -11.85 9.40 -2.02
CA ASP A 105 -12.28 9.23 -0.63
C ASP A 105 -11.70 7.95 0.02
N ASP A 106 -10.98 7.12 -0.74
CA ASP A 106 -10.28 5.96 -0.18
C ASP A 106 -8.85 6.35 0.25
N GLU A 107 -8.69 6.51 1.56
CA GLU A 107 -7.41 6.88 2.17
C GLU A 107 -6.36 5.75 2.10
N ALA A 108 -6.69 4.52 1.70
CA ALA A 108 -5.72 3.41 1.73
C ALA A 108 -4.56 3.62 0.74
N ALA A 109 -4.85 3.85 -0.55
CA ALA A 109 -3.82 4.11 -1.54
C ALA A 109 -3.06 5.41 -1.26
N GLN A 110 -3.76 6.43 -0.77
CA GLN A 110 -3.14 7.72 -0.42
C GLN A 110 -2.17 7.59 0.77
N ARG A 111 -2.56 6.86 1.82
CA ARG A 111 -1.67 6.59 2.96
C ARG A 111 -0.46 5.78 2.53
N ALA A 112 -0.65 4.72 1.74
CA ALA A 112 0.46 3.93 1.21
C ALA A 112 1.42 4.76 0.35
N GLN A 113 0.91 5.72 -0.42
CA GLN A 113 1.71 6.69 -1.16
C GLN A 113 2.56 7.57 -0.22
N PHE A 114 1.95 8.15 0.81
CA PHE A 114 2.66 9.03 1.75
C PHE A 114 3.69 8.29 2.59
N GLU A 115 3.36 7.10 3.11
CA GLU A 115 4.29 6.25 3.86
C GLU A 115 5.53 5.93 3.02
N LEU A 116 5.34 5.54 1.76
CA LEU A 116 6.43 5.23 0.86
C LEU A 116 7.28 6.46 0.50
N ALA A 117 6.64 7.63 0.30
CA ALA A 117 7.36 8.88 0.04
C ALA A 117 8.21 9.31 1.26
N ASP A 118 7.68 9.15 2.47
CA ASP A 118 8.39 9.44 3.71
C ASP A 118 9.56 8.48 3.93
N GLU A 119 9.40 7.19 3.61
CA GLU A 119 10.47 6.20 3.66
C GLU A 119 11.65 6.60 2.76
N GLU A 120 11.39 6.97 1.51
CA GLU A 120 12.44 7.44 0.59
C GLU A 120 13.08 8.75 1.05
N GLY A 121 12.28 9.71 1.51
CA GLY A 121 12.77 10.97 2.06
C GLY A 121 13.76 10.73 3.21
N ARG A 122 13.44 9.80 4.12
CA ARG A 122 14.34 9.38 5.21
C ARG A 122 15.59 8.66 4.70
N GLN A 123 15.51 7.83 3.67
CA GLN A 123 16.68 7.17 3.07
C GLN A 123 17.65 8.19 2.45
N VAL A 124 17.12 9.19 1.73
CA VAL A 124 17.93 10.30 1.18
C VAL A 124 18.53 11.14 2.31
N LEU A 125 17.80 11.43 3.39
CA LEU A 125 18.38 12.16 4.51
C LEU A 125 19.43 11.33 5.27
N SER A 126 19.24 10.02 5.42
CA SER A 126 20.19 9.15 6.13
C SER A 126 21.50 8.95 5.37
N ASN A 127 21.48 8.91 4.02
CA ASN A 127 22.70 8.87 3.20
C ASN A 127 23.47 10.22 3.19
N LEU A 128 22.82 11.33 3.54
CA LEU A 128 23.43 12.64 3.80
C LEU A 128 23.82 12.84 5.28
N SER A 129 23.37 11.96 6.19
CA SER A 129 23.46 12.17 7.64
C SER A 129 24.82 11.88 8.29
N VAL A 130 25.85 11.45 7.54
CA VAL A 130 27.17 11.19 8.13
C VAL A 130 27.97 12.47 8.43
N ALA A 131 27.45 13.66 8.11
CA ALA A 131 28.16 14.92 8.37
C ALA A 131 27.30 16.12 8.78
N SER A 132 26.10 15.90 9.35
CA SER A 132 25.37 16.99 10.00
C SER A 132 25.34 16.75 11.50
N GLN A 133 26.39 17.25 12.16
CA GLN A 133 26.43 17.43 13.60
C GLN A 133 25.29 18.38 13.99
N PHE A 134 24.12 17.82 14.26
CA PHE A 134 22.97 18.57 14.75
C PHE A 134 23.25 18.96 16.20
N SER A 135 23.76 20.17 16.37
CA SER A 135 23.77 20.86 17.66
C SER A 135 22.31 21.17 18.01
N LEU A 136 21.69 20.33 18.85
CA LEU A 136 20.48 20.69 19.56
C LEU A 136 20.85 21.77 20.58
N GLN A 137 20.79 23.05 20.19
CA GLN A 137 20.66 24.12 21.16
C GLN A 137 19.21 24.12 21.65
N PRO A 138 18.95 23.92 22.96
CA PRO A 138 17.62 24.04 23.50
C PRO A 138 17.22 25.52 23.51
N ILE A 139 16.20 25.87 22.74
CA ILE A 139 15.57 27.18 22.82
C ILE A 139 14.47 27.06 23.89
N PHE A 140 14.80 27.37 25.13
CA PHE A 140 13.83 27.70 26.17
C PHE A 140 13.84 29.22 26.33
N GLU A 141 12.94 29.91 25.65
CA GLU A 141 12.49 31.27 25.96
C GLU A 141 10.98 31.25 25.67
N ASP A 142 10.09 31.39 26.65
CA ASP A 142 9.81 32.66 27.31
C ASP A 142 9.78 32.56 28.85
N GLU A 143 10.79 33.13 29.49
CA GLU A 143 10.56 33.86 30.74
C GLU A 143 10.03 35.25 30.37
N ASN A 144 8.72 35.46 30.53
CA ASN A 144 8.21 36.78 30.85
C ASN A 144 7.39 36.67 32.13
N ILE A 145 8.11 36.90 33.23
CA ILE A 145 7.58 37.20 34.55
C ILE A 145 6.74 38.48 34.45
N TYR A 146 5.45 38.36 34.74
CA TYR A 146 4.70 39.44 35.38
C TYR A 146 4.00 38.87 36.60
N GLU A 147 4.61 39.09 37.76
CA GLU A 147 3.86 39.13 39.01
C GLU A 147 2.80 40.23 38.92
N MET A 148 1.53 39.90 39.16
CA MET A 148 0.65 40.87 39.83
C MET A 148 -0.48 40.17 40.61
N ASP A 149 -0.36 40.36 41.93
CA ASP A 149 -1.29 40.24 43.05
C ASP A 149 -2.80 40.14 42.74
N ALA A 150 -3.45 39.12 43.31
CA ALA A 150 -4.84 39.22 43.74
C ALA A 150 -5.08 38.34 44.98
N ARG A 151 -4.84 38.95 46.15
CA ARG A 151 -5.54 38.61 47.40
C ARG A 151 -7.04 38.43 47.11
N LEU A 152 -7.66 37.37 47.63
CA LEU A 152 -8.60 37.44 48.76
C LEU A 152 -9.35 36.12 48.95
N ARG A 153 -9.55 35.83 50.24
CA ARG A 153 -10.24 34.69 50.82
C ARG A 153 -11.70 34.61 50.35
N GLY A 154 -12.14 33.38 50.13
CA GLY A 154 -13.50 32.90 50.34
C GLY A 154 -13.39 31.49 50.90
#